data_AF-A0A960DCF5-F1
#
_entry.id   AF-A0A960DCF5-F1
#
_cell.length_a   1.000
_cell.length_b   1.000
_cell.length_c   1.000
_cell.angle_alpha   90.00
_cell.angle_beta   90.00
_cell.angle_gamma   90.00
#
_symmetry.space_group_name_H-M   'P 1'
#
loop_
_entity.id
_entity.type
_entity.pdbx_description
1 polymer ?
#
loop_
_entity_poly.entity_id
_entity_poly.type
_entity_poly.pdbx_seq_one_letter_code
_entity_poly.pdbx_strand_id
1 'polypeptide(L)'
;MTDAIGVAILGLGNVGSEVVRIIEESASDLTARIGAPLVLRGIGVRQVDRDRGVPAGLLTDNVDELVSREDVDIVVEVMGPVEPARKAILTA
;
A
#
# COMPACT_ATOMS: atom_id res chain seq x y z
N MET A 1 -21.63 6.38 -8.41
CA MET A 1 -20.26 6.58 -7.92
C MET A 1 -19.52 5.30 -8.21
N THR A 2 -18.39 5.35 -8.90
CA THR A 2 -17.54 4.17 -9.12
C THR A 2 -16.96 3.72 -7.79
N ASP A 3 -16.84 2.42 -7.56
CA ASP A 3 -16.21 1.87 -6.36
C ASP A 3 -14.75 2.34 -6.27
N ALA A 4 -14.27 2.58 -5.05
CA ALA A 4 -12.91 3.06 -4.81
C ALA A 4 -11.88 1.96 -5.11
N ILE A 5 -10.74 2.35 -5.68
CA ILE A 5 -9.62 1.44 -5.95
C ILE A 5 -8.73 1.38 -4.70
N GLY A 6 -8.69 0.21 -4.05
CA GLY A 6 -7.86 -0.07 -2.89
C GLY A 6 -6.42 -0.40 -3.26
N VAL A 7 -5.47 0.21 -2.54
CA VAL A 7 -4.03 -0.02 -2.72
C VAL A 7 -3.40 -0.55 -1.45
N ALA A 8 -2.62 -1.63 -1.56
CA ALA A 8 -1.69 -2.08 -0.54
C ALA A 8 -0.25 -1.80 -0.97
N ILE A 9 0.56 -1.24 -0.07
CA ILE A 9 1.98 -0.97 -0.34
C ILE A 9 2.85 -1.89 0.50
N LEU A 10 3.75 -2.64 -0.13
CA LEU A 10 4.68 -3.52 0.57
C LEU A 10 6.05 -2.87 0.63
N GLY A 11 6.43 -2.38 1.81
CA GLY A 11 7.65 -1.63 2.05
C GLY A 11 7.40 -0.14 2.28
N LEU A 12 7.99 0.39 3.35
CA LEU A 12 7.92 1.81 3.72
C LEU A 12 9.34 2.40 3.88
N GLY A 13 10.18 2.13 2.88
CA GLY A 13 11.52 2.72 2.75
C GLY A 13 11.48 4.02 1.95
N ASN A 14 12.61 4.37 1.31
CA ASN A 14 12.73 5.58 0.50
C ASN A 14 11.64 5.69 -0.59
N VAL A 15 11.37 4.60 -1.30
CA VAL A 15 10.36 4.61 -2.38
C VAL A 15 8.95 4.55 -1.82
N GLY A 16 8.68 3.61 -0.90
CA GLY A 16 7.33 3.43 -0.35
C GLY A 16 6.77 4.65 0.38
N SER A 17 7.63 5.38 1.11
CA SER A 17 7.22 6.63 1.78
C SER A 17 6.79 7.71 0.79
N GLU A 18 7.53 7.89 -0.30
CA GLU A 18 7.16 8.85 -1.35
C GLU A 18 5.90 8.42 -2.12
N VAL A 19 5.70 7.12 -2.33
CA VAL A 19 4.45 6.60 -2.92
C VAL A 19 3.25 6.93 -2.04
N VAL A 20 3.33 6.68 -0.73
CA VAL A 20 2.26 7.06 0.22
C VAL A 20 2.00 8.55 0.17
N ARG A 21 3.06 9.37 0.27
CA ARG A 21 2.97 10.83 0.25
C ARG A 21 2.27 11.34 -1.01
N ILE A 22 2.62 10.80 -2.19
CA ILE A 22 2.00 11.20 -3.46
C ILE A 22 0.53 10.80 -3.52
N ILE A 23 0.15 9.60 -3.02
CA ILE A 23 -1.24 9.16 -2.97
C ILE A 23 -2.08 10.13 -2.12
N GLU A 24 -1.55 10.57 -0.97
CA GLU A 24 -2.24 11.49 -0.07
C GLU A 24 -2.31 12.91 -0.65
N GLU A 25 -1.17 13.49 -1.04
CA GLU A 25 -1.10 14.88 -1.52
C GLU A 25 -1.77 15.10 -2.88
N SER A 26 -1.77 14.08 -3.75
CA SER A 26 -2.33 14.18 -5.11
C SER A 26 -3.69 13.48 -5.25
N ALA A 27 -4.37 13.17 -4.14
CA ALA A 27 -5.60 12.37 -4.14
C ALA A 27 -6.68 12.88 -5.10
N SER A 28 -6.87 14.21 -5.20
CA SER A 28 -7.85 14.82 -6.13
C SER A 28 -7.49 14.57 -7.59
N ASP A 29 -6.22 14.77 -7.95
CA ASP A 29 -5.73 14.62 -9.31
C ASP A 29 -5.71 13.15 -9.72
N LEU A 30 -5.29 12.26 -8.83
CA LEU A 30 -5.35 10.82 -9.03
C LEU A 30 -6.78 10.36 -9.25
N THR A 31 -7.72 10.83 -8.42
CA THR A 31 -9.15 10.52 -8.59
C THR A 31 -9.68 10.99 -9.95
N ALA A 32 -9.34 12.22 -10.36
CA ALA A 32 -9.78 12.77 -11.64
C ALA A 32 -9.22 12.00 -12.86
N ARG A 33 -7.98 11.49 -12.75
CA ARG A 33 -7.32 10.72 -13.82
C ARG A 33 -7.77 9.27 -13.88
N ILE A 34 -8.03 8.65 -12.73
CA ILE A 34 -8.44 7.23 -12.61
C ILE A 34 -9.94 7.08 -12.86
N GLY A 35 -10.75 8.07 -12.47
CA GLY A 35 -12.22 8.01 -12.50
C GLY A 35 -12.84 7.37 -11.25
N ALA A 36 -12.03 7.06 -10.23
CA ALA A 36 -12.41 6.52 -8.93
C ALA A 36 -11.40 6.96 -7.85
N PRO A 37 -11.81 7.08 -6.57
CA PRO A 37 -10.87 7.36 -5.48
C PRO A 37 -9.81 6.26 -5.35
N LEU A 38 -8.55 6.65 -5.21
CA LEU A 38 -7.44 5.73 -4.89
C LEU A 38 -7.21 5.75 -3.39
N VAL A 39 -7.43 4.62 -2.70
CA VAL A 39 -7.45 4.56 -1.24
C VAL A 39 -6.40 3.59 -0.72
N LEU A 40 -5.51 4.08 0.14
CA LEU A 40 -4.54 3.24 0.83
C LEU A 40 -5.24 2.36 1.87
N ARG A 41 -5.13 1.04 1.72
CA ARG A 41 -5.73 0.03 2.60
C ARG A 41 -4.80 -0.45 3.70
N GLY A 42 -3.50 -0.45 3.41
CA GLY A 42 -2.49 -0.83 4.37
C GLY A 42 -1.08 -0.83 3.78
N ILE A 43 -0.11 -0.92 4.68
CA ILE A 43 1.31 -0.86 4.39
C ILE A 43 2.00 -2.05 5.08
N GLY A 44 2.54 -2.97 4.29
CA GLY A 44 3.35 -4.08 4.75
C GLY A 44 4.74 -3.61 5.18
N VAL A 45 5.11 -3.84 6.44
CA VAL A 45 6.40 -3.47 7.03
C VAL A 45 6.98 -4.63 7.84
N ARG A 46 8.29 -4.67 8.03
CA ARG A 46 8.91 -5.71 8.89
C ARG A 46 8.72 -5.46 10.39
N GLN A 47 8.53 -4.21 10.78
CA GLN A 47 8.37 -3.78 12.17
C GLN A 47 7.30 -2.70 12.22
N VAL A 48 6.21 -2.98 12.92
CA VAL A 48 5.15 -2.02 13.21
C VAL A 48 5.66 -1.09 14.31
N ASP A 49 6.06 0.11 13.92
CA ASP A 49 6.49 1.18 14.82
C ASP A 49 5.54 2.37 14.68
N ARG A 50 5.33 3.11 15.77
CA ARG A 50 4.41 4.26 15.81
C ARG A 50 4.96 5.49 15.09
N ASP A 51 6.27 5.60 14.89
CA ASP A 51 6.90 6.78 14.26
C ASP A 51 7.44 6.47 12.85
N ARG A 52 6.54 6.48 11.86
CA ARG A 52 6.85 6.25 10.44
C ARG A 52 6.27 7.31 9.50
N GLY A 53 5.76 8.42 10.05
CA GLY A 53 5.06 9.45 9.27
C GLY A 53 3.70 9.02 8.69
N VAL A 54 3.18 7.86 9.10
CA VAL A 54 1.86 7.33 8.70
C VAL A 54 1.10 6.83 9.92
N PRO A 55 -0.25 6.86 9.91
CA PRO A 55 -1.06 6.29 10.98
C PRO A 55 -0.69 4.83 11.27
N ALA A 56 -0.43 4.50 12.54
CA ALA A 56 -0.03 3.15 12.95
C ALA A 56 -1.06 2.08 12.58
N GLY A 57 -2.35 2.44 12.47
CA GLY A 57 -3.42 1.53 12.05
C GLY A 57 -3.35 1.09 10.57
N LEU A 58 -2.49 1.72 9.76
CA LEU A 58 -2.23 1.30 8.38
C LEU A 58 -1.07 0.30 8.28
N LEU A 59 -0.25 0.17 9.33
CA LEU A 59 0.94 -0.67 9.31
C LEU A 59 0.60 -2.10 9.72
N THR A 60 1.17 -3.07 9.00
CA THR A 60 1.07 -4.49 9.35
C THR A 60 2.36 -5.23 8.99
N ASP A 61 2.72 -6.24 9.76
CA ASP A 61 3.79 -7.19 9.43
C ASP A 61 3.26 -8.48 8.78
N ASN A 62 1.94 -8.63 8.69
CA ASN A 62 1.29 -9.74 7.99
C ASN A 62 1.03 -9.39 6.52
N VAL A 63 2.06 -9.57 5.69
CA VAL A 63 1.99 -9.28 4.25
C VAL A 63 0.99 -10.18 3.52
N ASP A 64 0.94 -11.47 3.85
CA ASP A 64 0.03 -12.43 3.21
C ASP A 64 -1.44 -12.02 3.43
N GLU A 65 -1.80 -11.63 4.65
CA GLU A 65 -3.14 -11.12 4.95
C GLU A 65 -3.44 -9.83 4.19
N LEU A 66 -2.49 -8.89 4.16
CA LEU A 66 -2.68 -7.61 3.50
C LEU A 66 -2.97 -7.75 2.00
N VAL A 67 -2.22 -8.60 1.29
CA VAL A 67 -2.39 -8.77 -0.16
C VAL A 67 -3.63 -9.58 -0.52
N SER A 68 -4.16 -10.38 0.41
CA SER A 68 -5.37 -11.19 0.20
C SER A 68 -6.68 -10.52 0.62
N ARG A 69 -6.65 -9.25 1.02
CA ARG A 69 -7.86 -8.50 1.40
C ARG A 69 -8.75 -8.24 0.18
N GLU A 70 -10.05 -8.49 0.33
CA GLU A 70 -11.05 -8.25 -0.73
C GLU A 70 -11.22 -6.76 -1.09
N ASP A 71 -10.78 -5.83 -0.23
CA ASP A 71 -10.84 -4.39 -0.47
C ASP A 71 -9.54 -3.81 -1.05
N VAL A 72 -8.61 -4.67 -1.46
CA VAL A 72 -7.34 -4.33 -2.14
C VAL A 72 -7.43 -4.77 -3.60
N ASP A 73 -7.31 -3.80 -4.51
CA ASP A 73 -7.33 -4.03 -5.96
C ASP A 73 -5.91 -4.03 -6.56
N ILE A 74 -4.98 -3.31 -5.93
CA ILE A 74 -3.60 -3.14 -6.42
C ILE A 74 -2.61 -3.36 -5.28
N VAL A 75 -1.60 -4.19 -5.54
CA VAL A 75 -0.43 -4.37 -4.66
C VAL A 75 0.79 -3.69 -5.28
N VAL A 76 1.42 -2.79 -4.52
CA VAL A 76 2.66 -2.11 -4.91
C VAL A 76 3.82 -2.69 -4.10
N GLU A 77 4.63 -3.53 -4.75
CA GLU A 77 5.79 -4.17 -4.14
C GLU A 77 7.04 -3.28 -4.29
N VAL A 78 7.57 -2.80 -3.17
CA VAL A 78 8.79 -1.97 -3.09
C VAL A 78 9.67 -2.39 -1.91
N MET A 79 9.62 -3.66 -1.53
CA MET A 79 10.52 -4.28 -0.56
C MET A 79 11.87 -4.60 -1.22
N GLY A 80 12.90 -4.82 -0.38
CA GLY A 80 14.24 -5.15 -0.85
C GLY A 80 14.47 -6.66 -1.09
N PRO A 81 14.12 -7.55 -0.13
CA PRO A 81 14.44 -8.97 -0.24
C PRO A 81 13.64 -9.70 -1.33
N VAL A 82 14.35 -10.38 -2.23
CA VAL A 82 13.76 -11.03 -3.41
C VAL A 82 12.79 -12.16 -3.09
N GLU A 83 13.07 -12.99 -2.09
CA GLU A 83 12.19 -14.14 -1.75
C GLU A 83 10.85 -13.69 -1.14
N PRO A 84 10.81 -12.80 -0.14
CA PRO A 84 9.56 -12.19 0.32
C PRO A 84 8.79 -11.45 -0.77
N ALA A 85 9.48 -10.69 -1.62
CA ALA A 85 8.86 -9.98 -2.75
C ALA A 85 8.20 -10.95 -3.73
N ARG A 86 8.93 -11.98 -4.17
CA ARG A 86 8.42 -13.02 -5.07
C ARG A 86 7.18 -13.71 -4.49
N LYS A 87 7.22 -14.06 -3.20
CA LYS A 87 6.06 -14.67 -2.52
C LYS A 87 4.87 -13.74 -2.55
N ALA A 88 5.04 -12.48 -2.16
CA ALA A 88 3.95 -11.51 -2.11
C ALA A 88 3.32 -11.26 -3.49
N ILE A 89 4.14 -11.16 -4.55
CA ILE A 89 3.68 -10.99 -5.93
C ILE A 89 2.87 -12.19 -6.43
N LEU A 90 3.21 -13.41 -6.02
CA LEU A 90 2.49 -14.62 -6.44
C LEU A 90 1.21 -14.88 -5.64
N THR A 91 1.12 -14.36 -4.42
CA THR A 91 -0.06 -14.50 -3.55
C THR A 91 -1.14 -13.45 -3.86
N ALA A 92 -0.71 -12.24 -4.25
CA ALA A 92 -1.58 -11.16 -4.71
C ALA A 92 -2.31 -11.52 -6.02
#